data_AF-A0A0C6FFM1-F1
#
_entry.id   AF-A0A0C6FFM1-F1
#
_cell.length_a   1.000
_cell.length_b   1.000
_cell.length_c   1.000
_cell.angle_alpha   90.00
_cell.angle_beta   90.00
_cell.angle_gamma   90.00
#
_symmetry.space_group_name_H-M   'P 1'
#
loop_
_entity.id
_entity.type
_entity.pdbx_description
1 polymer ?
#
loop_
_entity_poly.entity_id
_entity_poly.type
_entity_poly.pdbx_seq_one_letter_code
_entity_poly.pdbx_strand_id
1 'polypeptide(L)'
;MWNGGASVRRSKPVTVTLGEMQEKVEARVRSGAYTSVSEVVRAGLRALDREEAALDAMLRQKVQEALNDPSPPIPADRVFEELRAYHAERLKTVGRDT
;
A
#
# COMPACT_ATOMS: atom_id res chain seq x y z
N MET A 1 36.32 -24.67 -25.70
CA MET A 1 34.98 -24.39 -26.29
C MET A 1 33.93 -24.88 -25.30
N TRP A 2 33.22 -23.97 -24.62
CA TRP A 2 32.07 -24.33 -23.79
C TRP A 2 30.88 -23.51 -24.29
N ASN A 3 29.93 -24.22 -24.90
CA ASN A 3 28.65 -23.68 -25.34
C ASN A 3 27.65 -23.89 -24.20
N GLY A 4 27.35 -22.82 -23.47
CA GLY A 4 26.35 -22.82 -22.41
C GLY A 4 25.52 -21.56 -22.54
N GLY A 5 24.72 -21.46 -23.60
CA GLY A 5 23.75 -20.39 -23.77
C GLY A 5 22.82 -20.38 -22.56
N ALA A 6 22.96 -19.38 -21.71
CA ALA A 6 22.02 -19.13 -20.62
C ALA A 6 20.65 -18.89 -21.27
N SER A 7 19.80 -19.91 -21.24
CA SER A 7 18.40 -19.77 -21.63
C SER A 7 17.77 -18.77 -20.66
N VAL A 8 17.63 -17.53 -21.10
CA VAL A 8 16.81 -16.51 -20.42
C VAL A 8 15.50 -17.20 -20.09
N ARG A 9 15.17 -17.36 -18.80
CA ARG A 9 13.86 -17.90 -18.40
C ARG A 9 12.78 -17.02 -19.03
N ARG A 10 12.23 -17.46 -20.17
CA ARG A 10 11.10 -16.81 -20.79
C ARG A 10 9.89 -17.10 -19.92
N SER A 11 9.34 -16.06 -19.30
CA SER A 11 8.07 -16.14 -18.60
C SER A 11 6.98 -16.60 -19.57
N LYS A 12 6.06 -17.44 -19.09
CA LYS A 12 4.89 -17.87 -19.89
C LYS A 12 4.05 -16.63 -20.23
N PRO A 13 3.59 -16.45 -21.49
CA PRO A 13 2.68 -15.38 -21.82
C PRO A 13 1.36 -15.54 -21.03
N VAL A 14 0.79 -14.43 -20.59
CA VAL A 14 -0.47 -14.39 -19.85
C VAL A 14 -1.43 -13.49 -20.62
N THR A 15 -2.65 -13.99 -20.85
CA THR A 15 -3.76 -13.22 -21.41
C THR A 15 -4.60 -12.69 -20.27
N VAL A 16 -4.87 -11.39 -20.27
CA VAL A 16 -5.69 -10.71 -19.25
C VAL A 16 -6.71 -9.82 -19.92
N THR A 17 -7.89 -9.69 -19.31
CA THR A 17 -8.94 -8.75 -19.75
C THR A 17 -8.89 -7.51 -18.86
N LEU A 18 -8.68 -6.34 -19.46
CA LEU A 18 -8.45 -5.09 -18.70
C LEU A 18 -9.74 -4.32 -18.35
N GLY A 19 -10.86 -4.60 -19.01
CA GLY A 19 -12.13 -3.88 -18.80
C GLY A 19 -11.96 -2.36 -18.95
N GLU A 20 -12.47 -1.60 -17.97
CA GLU A 20 -12.38 -0.13 -17.93
C GLU A 20 -10.93 0.42 -17.93
N MET A 21 -9.94 -0.41 -17.59
CA MET A 21 -8.53 0.02 -17.59
C MET A 21 -7.91 0.06 -18.98
N GLN A 22 -8.57 -0.48 -20.01
CA GLN A 22 -8.06 -0.52 -21.37
C GLN A 22 -7.67 0.87 -21.87
N GLU A 23 -8.58 1.85 -21.76
CA GLU A 23 -8.34 3.21 -22.23
C GLU A 23 -7.19 3.89 -21.48
N LYS A 24 -7.07 3.65 -20.17
CA LYS A 24 -5.99 4.21 -19.34
C LYS A 24 -4.62 3.70 -19.79
N VAL A 25 -4.53 2.41 -20.11
CA VAL A 25 -3.28 1.80 -20.58
C VAL A 25 -2.94 2.27 -22.00
N GLU A 26 -3.91 2.34 -22.89
CA GLU A 26 -3.70 2.87 -24.25
C GLU A 26 -3.29 4.34 -24.25
N ALA A 27 -3.88 5.17 -23.40
CA ALA A 27 -3.51 6.58 -23.25
C ALA A 27 -2.03 6.74 -22.85
N ARG A 28 -1.52 5.87 -21.98
CA ARG A 28 -0.10 5.85 -21.54
C ARG A 28 0.87 5.46 -22.65
N VAL A 29 0.45 4.56 -23.55
CA VAL A 29 1.25 4.19 -24.72
C VAL A 29 1.21 5.31 -25.76
N ARG A 30 0.00 5.84 -26.04
CA ARG A 30 -0.21 6.94 -26.99
C ARG A 30 0.52 8.22 -26.58
N SER A 31 0.69 8.47 -25.28
CA SER A 31 1.48 9.60 -24.79
C SER A 31 2.99 9.43 -24.97
N GLY A 32 3.46 8.26 -25.41
CA GLY A 32 4.88 7.94 -25.56
C GLY A 32 5.61 7.64 -24.25
N ALA A 33 4.90 7.62 -23.11
CA ALA A 33 5.51 7.31 -21.81
C ALA A 33 5.90 5.83 -21.69
N TYR A 34 5.27 4.96 -22.49
CA TYR A 34 5.52 3.52 -22.53
C TYR A 34 5.47 3.01 -23.97
N THR A 35 6.28 2.02 -24.29
CA THR A 35 6.40 1.43 -25.64
C THR A 35 5.33 0.40 -25.93
N SER A 36 4.67 -0.15 -24.89
CA SER A 36 3.64 -1.18 -25.05
C SER A 36 2.72 -1.32 -23.83
N VAL A 37 1.53 -1.89 -24.04
CA VAL A 37 0.60 -2.31 -22.99
C VAL A 37 1.29 -3.19 -21.94
N SER A 38 2.08 -4.17 -22.38
CA SER A 38 2.80 -5.06 -21.46
C SER A 38 3.82 -4.32 -20.59
N GLU A 39 4.39 -3.23 -21.08
CA GLU A 39 5.29 -2.39 -20.28
C GLU A 39 4.53 -1.60 -19.22
N VAL A 40 3.37 -1.03 -19.58
CA VAL A 40 2.48 -0.35 -18.62
C VAL A 40 2.04 -1.33 -17.52
N VAL A 41 1.64 -2.55 -17.87
CA VAL A 41 1.24 -3.57 -16.90
C VAL A 41 2.41 -3.95 -15.97
N ARG A 42 3.60 -4.19 -16.51
CA ARG A 42 4.79 -4.46 -15.68
C ARG A 42 5.14 -3.29 -14.76
N ALA A 43 5.02 -2.05 -15.25
CA ALA A 43 5.24 -0.86 -14.42
C ALA A 43 4.19 -0.74 -13.31
N GLY A 44 2.93 -1.07 -13.61
CA GLY A 44 1.84 -1.13 -12.63
C GLY A 44 2.12 -2.17 -11.53
N LEU A 45 2.54 -3.38 -11.90
CA LEU A 45 2.89 -4.42 -10.93
C LEU A 45 4.07 -4.00 -10.04
N ARG A 46 5.12 -3.42 -10.61
CA ARG A 46 6.24 -2.87 -9.80
C ARG A 46 5.81 -1.73 -8.88
N ALA A 47 4.81 -0.95 -9.28
CA ALA A 47 4.27 0.10 -8.41
C ALA A 47 3.49 -0.52 -7.25
N LEU A 48 2.67 -1.53 -7.51
CA LEU A 48 1.96 -2.30 -6.49
C LEU A 48 2.94 -2.95 -5.49
N ASP A 49 3.99 -3.62 -5.98
CA ASP A 49 5.01 -4.22 -5.12
C ASP A 49 5.66 -3.20 -4.17
N ARG A 50 5.90 -1.97 -4.65
CA ARG A 50 6.46 -0.89 -3.83
C ARG A 50 5.48 -0.38 -2.79
N GLU A 51 4.20 -0.26 -3.14
CA GLU A 51 3.15 0.17 -2.23
C GLU A 51 2.96 -0.86 -1.10
N GLU A 52 2.87 -2.14 -1.45
CA GLU A 52 2.78 -3.25 -0.49
C GLU A 52 4.00 -3.30 0.43
N ALA A 53 5.22 -3.21 -0.13
CA ALA A 53 6.44 -3.20 0.67
C ALA A 53 6.52 -2.00 1.64
N ALA A 54 6.05 -0.82 1.22
CA ALA A 54 6.01 0.36 2.08
C ALA A 54 4.99 0.20 3.22
N LEU A 55 3.81 -0.35 2.93
CA LEU A 55 2.80 -0.65 3.94
C LEU A 55 3.32 -1.67 4.95
N ASP A 56 3.91 -2.77 4.47
CA ASP A 56 4.48 -3.83 5.32
C ASP A 56 5.60 -3.30 6.21
N ALA A 57 6.51 -2.48 5.66
CA ALA A 57 7.59 -1.88 6.43
C ALA A 57 7.05 -0.99 7.54
N MET A 58 6.06 -0.15 7.24
CA MET A 58 5.43 0.73 8.22
C MET A 58 4.72 -0.08 9.33
N LEU A 59 3.98 -1.13 8.97
CA LEU A 59 3.29 -1.98 9.95
C LEU A 59 4.28 -2.71 10.86
N ARG A 60 5.34 -3.29 10.28
CA ARG A 60 6.41 -3.94 11.05
C ARG A 60 7.10 -2.97 12.00
N GLN A 61 7.38 -1.76 11.54
CA GLN A 61 7.96 -0.72 12.39
C GLN A 61 7.04 -0.39 13.56
N LYS A 62 5.74 -0.13 13.32
CA LYS A 62 4.77 0.18 14.39
C LYS A 62 4.62 -0.95 15.41
N VAL A 63 4.62 -2.20 14.95
CA VAL A 63 4.58 -3.37 15.85
C VAL A 63 5.86 -3.43 16.68
N GLN A 64 7.03 -3.22 16.06
CA GLN A 64 8.29 -3.25 16.79
C GLN A 64 8.41 -2.11 17.80
N GLU A 65 7.93 -0.90 17.46
CA GLU A 65 7.82 0.23 18.39
C GLU A 65 6.96 -0.14 19.60
N ALA A 66 5.78 -0.74 19.38
CA ALA A 66 4.90 -1.18 20.47
C ALA A 66 5.50 -2.29 21.34
N LEU A 67 6.23 -3.25 20.74
CA LEU A 67 6.92 -4.31 21.47
C LEU A 67 8.10 -3.79 22.30
N ASN A 68 8.74 -2.71 21.84
CA ASN A 68 9.88 -2.09 22.51
C ASN A 68 9.46 -1.01 23.52
N ASP A 69 8.17 -0.67 23.60
CA ASP A 69 7.67 0.33 24.55
C ASP A 69 7.77 -0.23 25.99
N PRO A 70 8.57 0.39 26.87
CA PRO A 70 8.72 -0.07 28.25
C PRO A 70 7.55 0.35 29.15
N SER A 71 6.58 1.12 28.62
CA SER A 71 5.45 1.61 29.39
C SER A 71 4.61 0.47 29.97
N PRO A 72 4.10 0.61 31.21
CA PRO A 72 3.27 -0.43 31.80
C PRO A 72 1.95 -0.55 31.03
N PRO A 73 1.36 -1.77 30.97
CA PRO A 73 0.03 -1.96 30.39
C PRO A 73 -1.02 -1.06 31.05
N ILE A 74 -1.91 -0.50 30.24
CA ILE A 74 -3.04 0.29 30.72
C ILE A 74 -4.28 -0.62 30.80
N PRO A 75 -4.96 -0.70 31.95
CA PRO A 75 -6.24 -1.39 32.06
C PRO A 75 -7.27 -0.85 31.06
N ALA A 76 -8.00 -1.75 30.39
CA ALA A 76 -8.91 -1.38 29.31
C ALA A 76 -10.05 -0.46 29.78
N ASP A 77 -10.57 -0.67 30.99
CA ASP A 77 -11.58 0.17 31.63
C ASP A 77 -11.13 1.63 31.71
N ARG A 78 -9.90 1.86 32.16
CA ARG A 78 -9.28 3.19 32.20
C ARG A 78 -9.15 3.82 30.81
N VAL A 79 -8.69 3.07 29.81
CA VAL A 79 -8.58 3.56 28.42
C VAL A 79 -9.94 4.07 27.92
N PHE A 80 -10.99 3.26 28.10
CA PHE A 80 -12.33 3.64 27.65
C PHE A 80 -12.94 4.79 28.45
N GLU A 81 -12.64 4.90 29.75
CA GLU A 81 -13.04 6.05 30.56
C GLU A 81 -12.43 7.34 30.02
N GLU A 82 -11.11 7.37 29.80
CA GLU A 82 -10.38 8.53 29.28
C GLU A 82 -10.87 8.91 27.87
N LEU A 83 -11.09 7.94 26.97
CA LEU A 83 -11.62 8.18 25.63
C LEU A 83 -13.03 8.78 25.64
N ARG A 84 -13.92 8.29 26.52
CA ARG A 84 -15.28 8.83 26.66
C ARG A 84 -15.25 10.27 27.18
N ALA A 85 -14.43 10.54 28.19
CA ALA A 85 -14.26 11.89 28.73
C ALA A 85 -13.78 12.86 27.65
N TYR A 86 -12.75 12.47 26.87
CA TYR A 86 -12.26 13.26 25.74
C TYR A 86 -13.33 13.55 24.69
N HIS A 87 -14.14 12.55 24.31
CA HIS A 87 -15.21 12.75 23.34
C HIS A 87 -16.31 13.68 23.86
N ALA A 88 -16.70 13.54 25.13
CA ALA A 88 -17.69 14.39 25.75
C ALA A 88 -17.25 15.86 25.80
N GLU A 89 -15.97 16.13 26.10
CA GLU A 89 -15.42 17.49 26.05
C GLU A 89 -15.42 18.07 24.63
N ARG A 90 -15.02 17.28 23.64
CA ARG A 90 -15.07 17.73 22.23
C ARG A 90 -16.48 18.10 21.75
N LEU A 91 -17.49 17.34 22.17
CA LEU A 91 -18.88 17.64 21.82
C LEU A 91 -19.37 18.94 22.49
N LYS A 92 -18.97 19.22 23.74
CA LYS A 92 -19.28 20.48 24.42
C LYS A 92 -18.64 21.68 23.75
N THR A 93 -17.41 21.55 23.25
CA THR A 93 -16.72 22.65 22.53
C THR A 93 -17.36 22.94 21.18
N VAL A 94 -17.79 21.91 20.44
CA VAL A 94 -18.46 22.10 19.14
C VAL A 94 -19.85 22.73 19.31
N GLY A 95 -20.58 22.40 20.37
CA GLY A 95 -21.90 23.00 20.66
C GLY A 95 -21.85 24.41 21.28
N ARG A 96 -20.64 24.96 21.56
CA ARG A 96 -20.46 26.31 22.12
C ARG A 96 -20.16 27.37 21.05
N ASP A 97 -19.81 26.93 19.85
CA ASP A 97 -19.48 27.76 18.68
C ASP A 97 -20.65 27.87 17.67
N THR A 98 -21.85 27.41 18.05
CA THR A 98 -23.13 27.60 17.33
C THR A 98 -24.13 28.31 18.22
#